data_AF-A0A429MJ75-F1
#
_entry.id   AF-A0A429MJ75-F1
#
_cell.length_a   1.000
_cell.length_b   1.000
_cell.length_c   1.000
_cell.angle_alpha   90.00
_cell.angle_beta   90.00
_cell.angle_gamma   90.00
#
_symmetry.space_group_name_H-M   'P 1'
#
loop_
_entity.id
_entity.type
_entity.pdbx_description
1 polymer ?
#
loop_
_entity_poly.entity_id
_entity_poly.type
_entity_poly.pdbx_seq_one_letter_code
_entity_poly.pdbx_strand_id
1 'polypeptide(L)'
;MNTLFKQTLTASILSTMIAGTAFAAPSEAPPDFIKRVADGLISRLKADHAKLQNNPALVKTIVRQNLDPYVDSQAFTRIVMGTYATNQYSTAAQRAQFETNFRNTLIENYGSAFAKYTNQTYTMRP
;
A
#
# COMPACT_ATOMS: atom_id res chain seq x y z
N MET A 1 -24.76 -22.57 46.28
CA MET A 1 -25.05 -22.15 44.90
C MET A 1 -24.10 -21.09 44.34
N ASN A 2 -23.47 -20.24 45.17
CA ASN A 2 -22.60 -19.16 44.68
C ASN A 2 -21.19 -19.59 44.23
N THR A 3 -20.66 -20.72 44.69
CA THR A 3 -19.29 -21.17 44.37
C THR A 3 -19.21 -21.89 43.02
N LEU A 4 -20.16 -22.76 42.72
CA LEU A 4 -20.25 -23.48 41.44
C LEU A 4 -20.48 -22.52 40.27
N PHE A 5 -21.35 -21.51 40.44
CA PHE A 5 -21.60 -20.49 39.43
C PHE A 5 -20.39 -19.58 39.18
N LYS A 6 -19.58 -19.31 40.21
CA LYS A 6 -18.31 -18.56 40.08
C LYS A 6 -17.25 -19.40 39.35
N GLN A 7 -17.15 -20.69 39.65
CA GLN A 7 -16.19 -21.60 39.00
C GLN A 7 -16.53 -21.81 37.52
N THR A 8 -17.81 -21.98 37.16
CA THR A 8 -18.22 -22.08 35.76
C THR A 8 -17.97 -20.77 35.00
N LEU A 9 -18.24 -19.62 35.60
CA LEU A 9 -17.96 -18.32 34.97
C LEU A 9 -16.45 -18.08 34.76
N THR A 10 -15.62 -18.49 35.71
CA THR A 10 -14.16 -18.34 35.62
C THR A 10 -13.56 -19.29 34.58
N ALA A 11 -14.07 -20.52 34.48
CA ALA A 11 -13.67 -21.47 33.45
C ALA A 11 -14.05 -21.00 32.03
N SER A 12 -15.21 -20.35 31.86
CA SER A 12 -15.64 -19.79 30.58
C SER A 12 -14.77 -18.61 30.13
N ILE A 13 -14.40 -17.71 31.04
CA ILE A 13 -13.52 -16.56 30.72
C ILE A 13 -12.12 -17.03 30.35
N LEU A 14 -11.59 -18.04 31.06
CA LEU A 14 -10.27 -18.61 30.75
C LEU A 14 -10.26 -19.34 29.39
N SER A 15 -11.37 -19.98 29.01
CA SER A 15 -11.51 -20.66 27.72
C SER A 15 -11.52 -19.68 26.54
N THR A 16 -12.09 -18.48 26.70
CA THR A 16 -12.09 -17.43 25.66
C THR A 16 -10.72 -16.77 25.51
N MET A 17 -9.88 -16.73 26.56
CA MET A 17 -8.51 -16.19 26.47
C MET A 17 -7.52 -17.12 25.75
N ILE A 18 -7.84 -18.41 25.60
CA ILE A 18 -7.01 -19.38 24.86
C ILE A 18 -7.33 -19.36 23.35
N ALA A 19 -8.40 -18.67 22.92
CA ALA A 19 -8.62 -18.36 21.52
C ALA A 19 -7.60 -17.30 21.06
N GLY A 20 -6.34 -17.73 20.88
CA GLY A 20 -5.27 -16.89 20.38
C GLY A 20 -5.68 -16.25 19.07
N THR A 21 -5.41 -14.96 18.94
CA THR A 21 -5.52 -14.25 17.68
C THR A 21 -4.53 -14.89 16.70
N ALA A 22 -5.01 -15.82 15.87
CA ALA A 22 -4.25 -16.30 14.73
C ALA A 22 -4.11 -15.13 13.77
N PHE A 23 -3.02 -14.37 13.90
CA PHE A 23 -2.61 -13.44 12.87
C PHE A 23 -2.24 -14.28 11.66
N ALA A 24 -3.08 -14.23 10.63
CA ALA A 24 -2.78 -14.88 9.36
C ALA A 24 -1.40 -14.39 8.90
N ALA A 25 -0.48 -15.34 8.67
CA ALA A 25 0.79 -15.02 8.07
C ALA A 25 0.53 -14.35 6.70
N PRO A 26 1.31 -13.32 6.32
CA PRO A 26 1.24 -12.75 4.98
C PRO A 26 1.34 -13.86 3.92
N SER A 27 0.56 -13.76 2.86
CA SER A 27 0.50 -14.77 1.79
C SER A 27 1.81 -14.93 1.02
N GLU A 28 2.71 -13.95 1.13
CA GLU A 28 4.02 -13.92 0.46
C GLU A 28 5.02 -13.10 1.28
N ALA A 29 6.32 -13.36 1.09
CA ALA A 29 7.38 -12.60 1.74
C ALA A 29 7.53 -11.19 1.11
N PRO A 30 8.06 -10.18 1.84
CA PRO A 30 8.17 -8.83 1.31
C PRO A 30 8.95 -8.69 -0.01
N PRO A 31 10.09 -9.37 -0.23
CA PRO A 31 10.77 -9.33 -1.53
C PRO A 31 9.91 -9.88 -2.68
N ASP A 32 9.17 -10.96 -2.42
CA ASP A 32 8.27 -11.58 -3.42
C ASP A 32 7.09 -10.67 -3.75
N PHE A 33 6.51 -10.02 -2.73
CA PHE A 33 5.48 -8.99 -2.90
C PHE A 33 5.96 -7.87 -3.83
N ILE A 34 7.13 -7.29 -3.55
CA ILE A 34 7.69 -6.20 -4.35
C ILE A 34 7.94 -6.66 -5.78
N LYS A 35 8.50 -7.86 -5.96
CA LYS A 35 8.74 -8.46 -7.27
C LYS A 35 7.43 -8.62 -8.05
N ARG A 36 6.39 -9.19 -7.44
CA ARG A 36 5.09 -9.40 -8.08
C ARG A 36 4.47 -8.09 -8.56
N VAL A 37 4.51 -7.04 -7.74
CA VAL A 37 3.99 -5.72 -8.10
C VAL A 37 4.79 -5.09 -9.25
N ALA A 38 6.13 -5.15 -9.18
CA ALA A 38 7.01 -4.63 -10.23
C ALA A 38 6.85 -5.38 -11.56
N ASP A 39 6.78 -6.71 -11.52
CA ASP A 39 6.52 -7.55 -12.69
C ASP A 39 5.16 -7.25 -13.32
N GLY A 40 4.12 -7.01 -12.51
CA GLY A 40 2.80 -6.60 -12.98
C GLY A 40 2.85 -5.28 -13.75
N LEU A 41 3.51 -4.26 -13.19
CA LEU A 41 3.69 -2.97 -13.86
C LEU A 41 4.48 -3.13 -15.17
N ILE A 42 5.62 -3.83 -15.16
CA ILE A 42 6.46 -4.03 -16.36
C ILE A 42 5.69 -4.79 -17.44
N SER A 43 4.96 -5.84 -17.06
CA SER A 43 4.12 -6.61 -17.99
C SER A 43 3.07 -5.72 -18.65
N ARG A 44 2.45 -4.83 -17.88
CA ARG A 44 1.47 -3.88 -18.40
C ARG A 44 2.09 -2.84 -19.34
N LEU A 45 3.27 -2.31 -19.02
CA LEU A 45 4.00 -1.37 -19.87
C LEU A 45 4.40 -2.01 -21.21
N LYS A 46 4.82 -3.28 -21.21
CA LYS A 46 5.10 -4.03 -22.43
C LYS A 46 3.86 -4.22 -23.29
N ALA A 47 2.75 -4.66 -22.68
CA ALA A 47 1.50 -4.91 -23.40
C ALA A 47 0.91 -3.63 -24.03
N ASP A 48 1.04 -2.49 -23.35
CA ASP A 48 0.49 -1.21 -23.81
C ASP A 48 1.53 -0.30 -24.48
N HIS A 49 2.76 -0.78 -24.77
CA HIS A 49 3.87 0.03 -25.28
C HIS A 49 3.48 0.93 -26.48
N ALA A 50 2.78 0.37 -27.48
CA ALA A 50 2.33 1.13 -28.64
C ALA A 50 1.35 2.25 -28.30
N LYS A 51 0.51 2.08 -27.27
CA LYS A 51 -0.46 3.10 -26.83
C LYS A 51 0.22 4.20 -26.02
N LEU A 52 1.29 3.87 -25.30
CA LEU A 52 2.01 4.81 -24.44
C LEU A 52 2.75 5.89 -25.24
N GLN A 53 3.25 5.56 -26.43
CA GLN A 53 3.99 6.50 -27.31
C GLN A 53 3.17 7.75 -27.66
N ASN A 54 1.84 7.61 -27.80
CA ASN A 54 0.95 8.69 -28.23
C ASN A 54 0.02 9.19 -27.11
N ASN A 55 0.13 8.66 -25.89
CA ASN A 55 -0.78 9.01 -24.80
C ASN A 55 -0.06 9.13 -23.44
N PRO A 56 0.50 10.31 -23.13
CA PRO A 56 1.12 10.59 -21.83
C PRO A 56 0.15 10.55 -20.64
N ALA A 57 -1.16 10.63 -20.85
CA ALA A 57 -2.13 10.48 -19.76
C ALA A 57 -2.30 8.98 -19.39
N LEU A 58 -2.23 8.08 -20.38
CA LEU A 58 -2.37 6.65 -20.16
C LEU A 58 -1.27 6.09 -19.26
N VAL A 59 -0.02 6.54 -19.40
CA VAL A 59 1.07 6.06 -18.54
C VAL A 59 0.80 6.36 -17.06
N LYS A 60 0.26 7.54 -16.77
CA LYS A 60 -0.08 7.96 -15.40
C LYS A 60 -1.20 7.08 -14.82
N THR A 61 -2.17 6.70 -15.65
CA THR A 61 -3.25 5.77 -15.26
C THR A 61 -2.71 4.37 -14.99
N ILE A 62 -1.84 3.86 -15.86
CA ILE A 62 -1.21 2.54 -15.68
C ILE A 62 -0.41 2.50 -14.38
N VAL A 63 0.39 3.53 -14.11
CA VAL A 63 1.18 3.62 -12.86
C VAL A 63 0.26 3.59 -11.64
N ARG A 64 -0.79 4.41 -11.60
CA ARG A 64 -1.78 4.42 -10.50
C ARG A 64 -2.41 3.04 -10.30
N GLN A 65 -2.95 2.44 -11.35
CA GLN A 65 -3.65 1.16 -11.27
C GLN A 65 -2.76 0.01 -10.77
N ASN A 66 -1.46 0.05 -11.09
CA ASN A 66 -0.52 -1.01 -10.71
C ASN A 66 0.13 -0.78 -9.35
N LEU A 67 0.22 0.46 -8.84
CA LEU A 67 0.92 0.76 -7.60
C LEU A 67 -0.01 1.17 -6.45
N ASP A 68 -1.05 1.95 -6.72
CA ASP A 68 -1.93 2.50 -5.68
C ASP A 68 -2.56 1.45 -4.74
N PRO A 69 -2.98 0.26 -5.21
CA PRO A 69 -3.56 -0.76 -4.32
C PRO A 69 -2.56 -1.29 -3.27
N TYR A 70 -1.27 -1.08 -3.49
CA TYR A 70 -0.19 -1.66 -2.71
C TYR A 70 0.54 -0.63 -1.83
N VAL A 71 0.10 0.63 -1.84
CA VAL A 71 0.76 1.73 -1.13
C VAL A 71 -0.16 2.28 -0.02
N ASP A 72 0.32 2.22 1.22
CA ASP A 72 -0.31 2.94 2.34
C ASP A 72 -0.02 4.44 2.23
N SER A 73 -0.86 5.11 1.46
CA SER A 73 -0.75 6.54 1.16
C SER A 73 -0.94 7.43 2.40
N GLN A 74 -1.69 6.94 3.40
CA GLN A 74 -1.92 7.65 4.65
C GLN A 74 -0.68 7.59 5.55
N ALA A 75 -0.06 6.41 5.69
CA ALA A 75 1.21 6.28 6.42
C ALA A 75 2.32 7.09 5.76
N PHE A 76 2.44 6.98 4.44
CA PHE A 76 3.40 7.77 3.67
C PHE A 76 3.20 9.27 3.88
N THR A 77 1.97 9.76 3.81
CA THR A 77 1.64 11.17 4.07
C THR A 77 2.07 11.61 5.47
N ARG A 78 1.82 10.80 6.51
CA ARG A 78 2.27 11.11 7.88
C ARG A 78 3.79 11.20 7.98
N ILE A 79 4.51 10.31 7.31
CA ILE A 79 5.99 10.30 7.30
C ILE A 79 6.52 11.58 6.65
N VAL A 80 5.97 11.96 5.50
CA VAL A 80 6.42 13.14 4.75
C VAL A 80 6.08 14.44 5.48
N MET A 81 4.89 14.53 6.07
CA MET A 81 4.47 15.73 6.82
C MET A 81 5.16 15.85 8.19
N GLY A 82 5.65 14.75 8.77
CA GLY A 82 6.29 14.76 10.09
C GLY A 82 5.38 15.34 11.17
N THR A 83 5.88 16.31 11.93
CA THR A 83 5.14 16.98 13.03
C THR A 83 3.86 17.66 12.54
N TYR A 84 3.82 18.12 11.28
CA TYR A 84 2.66 18.78 10.69
C TYR A 84 1.48 17.83 10.43
N ALA A 85 1.69 16.51 10.52
CA ALA A 85 0.62 15.51 10.38
C ALA A 85 -0.33 15.48 11.59
N THR A 86 0.01 16.15 12.70
CA THR A 86 -0.81 16.16 13.91
C THR A 86 -1.99 17.14 13.80
N ASN A 87 -3.02 16.92 14.62
CA ASN A 87 -4.21 17.77 14.65
C ASN A 87 -3.94 19.21 15.16
N GLN A 88 -2.76 19.46 15.72
CA GLN A 88 -2.32 20.81 16.09
C GLN A 88 -2.01 21.68 14.86
N TYR A 89 -1.51 21.08 13.78
CA TYR A 89 -1.02 21.81 12.60
C TYR A 89 -1.83 21.56 11.33
N SER A 90 -2.58 20.46 11.26
CA SER A 90 -3.42 20.15 10.09
C SER A 90 -4.75 19.50 10.47
N THR A 91 -5.76 19.76 9.66
CA THR A 91 -7.03 19.04 9.71
C THR A 91 -6.96 17.76 8.88
N ALA A 92 -7.88 16.82 9.11
CA ALA A 92 -7.99 15.61 8.30
C ALA A 92 -8.18 15.91 6.80
N ALA A 93 -8.98 16.93 6.47
CA ALA A 93 -9.21 17.35 5.10
C ALA A 93 -7.93 17.90 4.43
N GLN A 94 -7.14 18.70 5.15
CA GLN A 94 -5.86 19.21 4.65
C GLN A 94 -4.86 18.08 4.39
N ARG A 95 -4.80 17.07 5.28
CA ARG A 95 -3.93 15.90 5.07
C ARG A 95 -4.35 15.06 3.86
N ALA A 96 -5.64 14.84 3.67
CA ALA A 96 -6.17 14.13 2.50
C ALA A 96 -5.89 14.89 1.19
N GLN A 97 -6.02 16.22 1.20
CA GLN A 97 -5.67 17.06 0.06
C GLN A 97 -4.16 17.04 -0.21
N PHE A 98 -3.33 17.11 0.83
CA PHE A 98 -1.89 16.97 0.71
C PHE A 98 -1.51 15.63 0.09
N GLU A 99 -2.06 14.51 0.59
CA GLU A 99 -1.81 13.17 0.04
C GLU A 99 -2.09 13.15 -1.46
N THR A 100 -3.28 13.61 -1.86
CA THR A 100 -3.73 13.61 -3.25
C THR A 100 -2.79 14.41 -4.14
N ASN A 101 -2.45 15.64 -3.71
CA ASN A 101 -1.56 16.52 -4.46
C ASN A 101 -0.15 15.92 -4.56
N PHE A 102 0.37 15.40 -3.46
CA PHE A 102 1.71 14.86 -3.41
C PHE A 102 1.86 13.63 -4.31
N ARG A 103 0.90 12.69 -4.27
CA ARG A 103 0.87 11.54 -5.16
C ARG A 103 0.75 11.94 -6.62
N ASN A 104 -0.08 12.93 -6.93
CA ASN A 104 -0.18 13.47 -8.29
C ASN A 104 1.16 14.06 -8.77
N THR A 105 1.86 14.81 -7.92
CA THR A 105 3.18 15.37 -8.25
C THR A 105 4.22 14.28 -8.49
N LEU A 106 4.25 13.21 -7.68
CA LEU A 106 5.16 12.08 -7.91
C LEU A 106 4.90 11.42 -9.28
N ILE A 107 3.63 11.20 -9.61
CA ILE A 107 3.26 10.60 -10.90
C ILE A 107 3.55 11.56 -12.07
N GLU A 108 3.40 12.86 -11.88
CA GLU A 108 3.76 13.85 -12.90
C GLU A 108 5.26 13.85 -13.19
N ASN A 109 6.07 13.88 -12.13
CA ASN A 109 7.52 14.02 -12.24
C ASN A 109 8.22 12.74 -12.66
N TYR A 110 7.73 11.58 -12.21
CA TYR A 110 8.40 10.28 -12.43
C TYR A 110 7.61 9.34 -13.35
N GLY A 111 6.29 9.50 -13.45
CA GLY A 111 5.44 8.60 -14.23
C GLY A 111 5.75 8.60 -15.73
N SER A 112 6.20 9.74 -16.26
CA SER A 112 6.59 9.87 -17.67
C SER A 112 7.79 9.00 -18.07
N ALA A 113 8.65 8.63 -17.11
CA ALA A 113 9.78 7.74 -17.37
C ALA A 113 9.32 6.34 -17.82
N PHE A 114 8.16 5.87 -17.32
CA PHE A 114 7.63 4.56 -17.69
C PHE A 114 7.14 4.48 -19.14
N ALA A 115 6.82 5.61 -19.78
CA ALA A 115 6.48 5.65 -21.20
C ALA A 115 7.71 5.40 -22.10
N LYS A 116 8.92 5.58 -21.55
CA LYS A 116 10.20 5.34 -22.23
C LYS A 116 10.76 3.94 -21.93
N TYR A 117 9.96 3.04 -21.37
CA TYR A 117 10.38 1.67 -21.10
C TYR A 117 10.72 0.94 -22.41
N THR A 118 11.92 0.38 -22.50
CA THR A 118 12.50 -0.30 -23.67
C THR A 118 13.19 -1.59 -23.24
N ASN A 119 12.51 -2.41 -22.45
CA ASN A 119 12.99 -3.71 -21.96
C ASN A 119 14.12 -3.64 -20.92
N GLN A 120 14.14 -2.60 -20.08
CA GLN A 120 15.01 -2.56 -18.92
C GLN A 120 14.75 -3.77 -18.01
N THR A 121 15.83 -4.27 -17.40
CA THR A 121 15.82 -5.39 -16.46
C THR A 121 16.09 -4.90 -15.05
N TYR A 122 15.63 -5.67 -14.06
CA TYR A 122 15.89 -5.41 -12.64
C TYR A 122 16.06 -6.74 -11.91
N THR A 123 16.68 -6.70 -10.73
CA THR A 123 16.82 -7.86 -9.85
C THR A 123 16.57 -7.44 -8.40
N MET A 124 16.02 -8.36 -7.60
CA MET A 124 15.88 -8.16 -6.16
C MET A 124 17.21 -8.47 -5.48
N ARG A 125 17.57 -7.65 -4.49
CA ARG A 125 18.69 -7.98 -3.60
C ARG A 125 18.31 -9.23 -2.78
N PRO A 126 19.27 -10.12 -2.48
CA PRO A 126 19.05 -11.21 -1.54
C PRO A 126 18.51 -10.75 -0.19
#